data_AF-A0A1C6B2X3-F1
#
_entry.id   AF-A0A1C6B2X3-F1
#
_cell.length_a   1.000
_cell.length_b   1.000
_cell.length_c   1.000
_cell.angle_alpha   90.00
_cell.angle_beta   90.00
_cell.angle_gamma   90.00
#
_symmetry.space_group_name_H-M   'P 1'
#
loop_
_entity.id
_entity.type
_entity.pdbx_description
1 polymer ?
#
loop_
_entity_poly.entity_id
_entity_poly.type
_entity_poly.pdbx_seq_one_letter_code
_entity_poly.pdbx_strand_id
1 'polypeptide(L)'
;MLDYFVKKYNLNITSMIRNGTVAVITMAGVGVLFGVKNIMIAFPIALTSTVIGRQNFYVKPLSRIGRILLLDLFIVLVAFISSLNPWTGILIDLVAIFLIIYIVSSPYDATFYKPFIMLYVFTQYSKISIYELPNRLLAVIFGAMIIIIGTYIKRANAKVVFGNSVNSALKSLKVQLDNILEDNFDYKLTKDCSKIMMDLVYKVYTTRHKGYLTTNLGTIQFKLYLNIEYINICLKKVFQEYKNNNISKEELGDLWSLIDLIINYSKESCKISDIVYKNTFIIEKNKNSMNLYKEVLFAISSIIECIKDLEKLDDKDINKIYKNWERTYLDKPKVIFKEYFVISSIRFKFAMRMSITLSFAIFIAEFLGFYKVIWAIITIMSIMQPYYEDTISKSRERVKGNIIAILLTGIIIHLFDSKWVIIGILVLSLYLLYGFKEYYKISLFAAMASICVSSLTVNINKLLFYRILYVIIGVVIVLLANKFIFPYKLKDGIEQLVRKILRYDEYLMDSTRDYLNKSNGANSIRDLVIHITLLTQKLYLRNMQYGDEKIEQFVDLNNEIVVRIGYKALIVYGKRYNENIFKYISNLYEELQERIKGLI
;
A
#
# COMPACT_ATOMS: atom_id res chain seq x y z
N MET A 1 30.61 6.54 8.17
CA MET A 1 29.76 6.62 9.39
C MET A 1 28.27 6.75 9.07
N LEU A 2 27.86 7.66 8.17
CA LEU A 2 26.44 7.87 7.82
C LEU A 2 25.76 6.62 7.24
N ASP A 3 26.40 5.90 6.31
CA ASP A 3 25.86 4.65 5.73
C ASP A 3 25.67 3.53 6.75
N TYR A 4 26.52 3.47 7.76
CA TYR A 4 26.39 2.52 8.86
C TYR A 4 25.14 2.83 9.71
N PHE A 5 24.91 4.10 10.05
CA PHE A 5 23.71 4.53 10.76
C PHE A 5 22.44 4.27 9.94
N VAL A 6 22.48 4.54 8.63
CA VAL A 6 21.36 4.33 7.71
C VAL A 6 20.95 2.86 7.66
N LYS A 7 21.93 1.95 7.51
CA LYS A 7 21.67 0.50 7.52
C LYS A 7 21.22 0.00 8.89
N LYS A 8 21.88 0.44 9.98
CA LYS A 8 21.58 -0.01 11.35
C LYS A 8 20.19 0.39 11.83
N TYR A 9 19.74 1.59 11.50
CA TYR A 9 18.45 2.12 11.95
C TYR A 9 17.35 2.11 10.88
N ASN A 10 17.62 1.49 9.72
CA ASN A 10 16.70 1.30 8.61
C ASN A 10 16.06 2.63 8.14
N LEU A 11 16.90 3.67 8.03
CA LEU A 11 16.47 5.05 7.80
C LEU A 11 16.22 5.30 6.30
N ASN A 12 15.01 5.78 5.97
CA ASN A 12 14.64 6.11 4.60
C ASN A 12 15.02 7.56 4.29
N ILE A 13 16.28 7.76 3.87
CA ILE A 13 16.85 9.09 3.55
C ILE A 13 16.00 9.81 2.50
N THR A 14 15.54 9.09 1.46
CA THR A 14 14.78 9.69 0.36
C THR A 14 13.46 10.27 0.86
N SER A 15 12.75 9.52 1.71
CA SER A 15 11.51 9.98 2.35
C SER A 15 11.78 11.14 3.31
N MET A 16 12.85 11.03 4.11
CA MET A 16 13.26 12.02 5.10
C MET A 16 13.48 13.39 4.44
N ILE A 17 14.30 13.44 3.38
CA ILE A 17 14.63 14.68 2.69
C ILE A 17 13.38 15.22 1.99
N ARG A 18 12.73 14.41 1.13
CA ARG A 18 11.61 14.91 0.32
C ARG A 18 10.44 15.41 1.18
N ASN A 19 9.94 14.58 2.07
CA ASN A 19 8.74 14.91 2.84
C ASN A 19 9.07 15.87 4.00
N GLY A 20 10.29 15.79 4.56
CA GLY A 20 10.79 16.75 5.54
C GLY A 20 10.92 18.16 4.96
N THR A 21 11.48 18.30 3.76
CA THR A 21 11.56 19.60 3.06
C THR A 21 10.17 20.15 2.76
N VAL A 22 9.24 19.33 2.26
CA VAL A 22 7.83 19.74 2.07
C VAL A 22 7.22 20.22 3.39
N ALA A 23 7.43 19.51 4.50
CA ALA A 23 6.88 19.88 5.79
C ALA A 23 7.45 21.20 6.33
N VAL A 24 8.75 21.41 6.23
CA VAL A 24 9.41 22.64 6.70
C VAL A 24 8.95 23.85 5.87
N ILE A 25 8.94 23.74 4.53
CA ILE A 25 8.50 24.82 3.65
C ILE A 25 7.02 25.13 3.89
N THR A 26 6.17 24.11 4.02
CA THR A 26 4.73 24.31 4.26
C THR A 26 4.51 25.00 5.60
N MET A 27 5.19 24.55 6.65
CA MET A 27 5.00 25.10 8.00
C MET A 27 5.53 26.52 8.13
N ALA A 28 6.71 26.81 7.58
CA ALA A 28 7.27 28.17 7.55
C ALA A 28 6.43 29.10 6.67
N GLY A 29 6.10 28.68 5.45
CA GLY A 29 5.33 29.47 4.50
C GLY A 29 3.92 29.78 5.01
N VAL A 30 3.22 28.80 5.62
CA VAL A 30 1.90 29.05 6.20
C VAL A 30 1.97 30.02 7.38
N GLY A 31 2.98 29.89 8.24
CA GLY A 31 3.16 30.79 9.37
C GLY A 31 3.43 32.24 8.96
N VAL A 32 4.26 32.44 7.92
CA VAL A 32 4.63 33.77 7.42
C VAL A 32 3.51 34.41 6.60
N LEU A 33 2.88 33.67 5.69
CA LEU A 33 1.92 34.22 4.72
C LEU A 33 0.50 34.34 5.27
N PHE A 34 0.08 33.39 6.13
CA PHE A 34 -1.31 33.29 6.58
C PHE A 34 -1.44 33.37 8.11
N GLY A 35 -0.34 33.59 8.83
CA GLY A 35 -0.31 33.84 10.26
C GLY A 35 -0.18 32.61 11.15
N VAL A 36 0.22 32.86 12.40
CA VAL A 36 0.58 31.83 13.41
C VAL A 36 -0.60 30.90 13.75
N LYS A 37 -1.84 31.41 13.70
CA LYS A 37 -3.07 30.61 13.93
C LYS A 37 -3.24 29.47 12.91
N ASN A 38 -2.60 29.54 11.75
CA ASN A 38 -2.68 28.53 10.68
C ASN A 38 -1.48 27.58 10.65
N ILE A 39 -0.43 27.79 11.46
CA ILE A 39 0.73 26.88 11.53
C ILE A 39 0.32 25.46 11.89
N MET A 40 -0.69 25.34 12.76
CA MET A 40 -1.23 24.06 13.22
C MET A 40 -1.76 23.20 12.05
N ILE A 41 -2.43 23.77 11.06
CA ILE A 41 -2.95 23.03 9.89
C ILE A 41 -1.88 22.69 8.85
N ALA A 42 -0.72 23.35 8.88
CA ALA A 42 0.38 23.05 7.96
C ALA A 42 0.94 21.64 8.15
N PHE A 43 0.91 21.12 9.39
CA PHE A 43 1.40 19.78 9.72
C PHE A 43 0.57 18.65 9.06
N PRO A 44 -0.77 18.58 9.19
CA PRO A 44 -1.56 17.59 8.48
C PRO A 44 -1.46 17.72 6.96
N ILE A 45 -1.41 18.94 6.40
CA ILE A 45 -1.21 19.13 4.95
C ILE A 45 0.13 18.53 4.51
N ALA A 46 1.21 18.78 5.25
CA ALA A 46 2.51 18.19 4.97
C ALA A 46 2.49 16.66 5.05
N LEU A 47 1.77 16.07 6.01
CA LEU A 47 1.60 14.62 6.11
C LEU A 47 0.89 14.04 4.87
N THR A 48 -0.05 14.77 4.28
CA THR A 48 -0.74 14.35 3.05
C THR A 48 0.27 14.09 1.92
N SER A 49 1.42 14.80 1.87
CA SER A 49 2.49 14.54 0.90
C SER A 49 3.06 13.11 0.98
N THR A 50 3.21 12.55 2.18
CA THR A 50 3.74 11.20 2.37
C THR A 50 2.78 10.14 1.86
N VAL A 51 1.51 10.38 2.12
CA VAL A 51 0.40 9.49 1.80
C VAL A 51 0.15 9.54 0.29
N ILE A 52 0.20 10.72 -0.31
CA ILE A 52 0.18 10.93 -1.76
C ILE A 52 1.37 10.25 -2.42
N GLY A 53 2.57 10.38 -1.88
CA GLY A 53 3.78 9.77 -2.43
C GLY A 53 3.78 8.24 -2.48
N ARG A 54 2.84 7.58 -1.78
CA ARG A 54 2.62 6.12 -1.87
C ARG A 54 1.69 5.73 -3.02
N GLN A 55 0.90 6.65 -3.55
CA GLN A 55 0.06 6.39 -4.71
C GLN A 55 0.82 6.74 -5.99
N ASN A 56 0.64 5.95 -7.04
CA ASN A 56 1.23 6.24 -8.35
C ASN A 56 0.46 7.36 -9.05
N PHE A 57 0.83 8.61 -8.78
CA PHE A 57 0.25 9.81 -9.41
C PHE A 57 0.77 10.10 -10.83
N TYR A 58 1.61 9.23 -11.41
CA TYR A 58 2.04 9.34 -12.81
C TYR A 58 0.87 9.31 -13.80
N VAL A 59 -0.25 8.69 -13.43
CA VAL A 59 -1.46 8.63 -14.25
C VAL A 59 -2.38 9.82 -13.93
N LYS A 60 -2.29 10.88 -14.74
CA LYS A 60 -3.06 12.15 -14.64
C LYS A 60 -2.98 12.83 -13.26
N PRO A 61 -1.79 13.36 -12.88
CA PRO A 61 -1.54 13.94 -11.55
C PRO A 61 -2.52 15.06 -11.19
N LEU A 62 -2.73 16.02 -12.10
CA LEU A 62 -3.59 17.20 -11.87
C LEU A 62 -5.02 16.85 -11.44
N SER A 63 -5.66 15.87 -12.08
CA SER A 63 -7.03 15.48 -11.75
C SER A 63 -7.15 14.84 -10.37
N ARG A 64 -6.18 14.01 -9.97
CA ARG A 64 -6.20 13.35 -8.67
C ARG A 64 -5.87 14.34 -7.54
N ILE A 65 -4.93 15.25 -7.77
CA ILE A 65 -4.58 16.32 -6.82
C ILE A 65 -5.76 17.26 -6.61
N GLY A 66 -6.43 17.70 -7.69
CA GLY A 66 -7.59 18.58 -7.57
C GLY A 66 -8.71 18.00 -6.70
N ARG A 67 -8.93 16.68 -6.76
CA ARG A 67 -9.90 16.01 -5.86
C ARG A 67 -9.48 16.04 -4.39
N ILE A 68 -8.19 15.88 -4.10
CA ILE A 68 -7.67 15.93 -2.73
C ILE A 68 -7.77 17.36 -2.18
N LEU A 69 -7.39 18.35 -2.99
CA LEU A 69 -7.53 19.75 -2.61
C LEU A 69 -8.99 20.14 -2.33
N LEU A 70 -9.93 19.69 -3.17
CA LEU A 70 -11.36 19.89 -2.91
C LEU A 70 -11.82 19.21 -1.61
N LEU A 71 -11.32 18.02 -1.32
CA LEU A 71 -11.61 17.31 -0.07
C LEU A 71 -11.04 18.06 1.15
N ASP A 72 -9.80 18.55 1.09
CA ASP A 72 -9.17 19.30 2.19
C ASP A 72 -9.92 20.61 2.47
N LEU A 73 -10.32 21.33 1.41
CA LEU A 73 -11.14 22.54 1.55
C LEU A 73 -12.50 22.23 2.18
N PHE A 74 -13.16 21.15 1.73
CA PHE A 74 -14.42 20.71 2.32
C PHE A 74 -14.28 20.36 3.81
N ILE A 75 -13.22 19.64 4.18
CA ILE A 75 -12.92 19.29 5.58
C ILE A 75 -12.76 20.54 6.44
N VAL A 76 -12.03 21.54 5.96
CA VAL A 76 -11.82 22.79 6.70
C VAL A 76 -13.12 23.57 6.89
N LEU A 77 -13.98 23.60 5.87
CA LEU A 77 -15.30 24.25 5.95
C LEU A 77 -16.22 23.54 6.95
N VAL A 78 -16.31 22.21 6.89
CA VAL A 78 -17.17 21.44 7.81
C VAL A 78 -16.66 21.54 9.25
N ALA A 79 -15.35 21.46 9.47
CA ALA A 79 -14.74 21.63 10.79
C ALA A 79 -15.00 23.03 11.36
N PHE A 80 -14.94 24.07 10.52
CA PHE A 80 -15.29 25.43 10.91
C PHE A 80 -16.76 25.53 11.34
N ILE A 81 -17.69 25.00 10.53
CA ILE A 81 -19.12 25.02 10.85
C ILE A 81 -19.41 24.27 12.16
N SER A 82 -18.77 23.11 12.37
CA SER A 82 -18.89 22.35 13.62
C SER A 82 -18.45 23.16 14.84
N SER A 83 -17.37 23.93 14.71
CA SER A 83 -16.78 24.70 15.82
C SER A 83 -17.62 25.90 16.30
N LEU A 84 -18.68 26.28 15.55
CA LEU A 84 -19.53 27.43 15.85
C LEU A 84 -20.43 27.19 17.07
N ASN A 85 -20.93 25.97 17.27
CA ASN A 85 -21.79 25.63 18.39
C ASN A 85 -21.53 24.18 18.84
N PRO A 86 -21.15 23.94 20.11
CA PRO A 86 -20.82 22.60 20.61
C PRO A 86 -21.93 21.55 20.44
N TRP A 87 -23.20 21.94 20.57
CA TRP A 87 -24.34 21.02 20.54
C TRP A 87 -24.69 20.55 19.13
N THR A 88 -24.64 21.44 18.14
CA THR A 88 -24.75 21.04 16.75
C THR A 88 -23.44 20.42 16.25
N GLY A 89 -22.31 20.88 16.81
CA GLY A 89 -20.96 20.44 16.51
C GLY A 89 -20.76 18.96 16.76
N ILE A 90 -21.23 18.40 17.89
CA ILE A 90 -21.08 16.95 18.15
C ILE A 90 -21.76 16.08 17.07
N LEU A 91 -22.92 16.50 16.56
CA LEU A 91 -23.62 15.78 15.49
C LEU A 91 -22.87 15.90 14.15
N ILE A 92 -22.40 17.11 13.83
CA ILE A 92 -21.60 17.37 12.63
C ILE A 92 -20.29 16.59 12.68
N ASP A 93 -19.60 16.60 13.82
CA ASP A 93 -18.36 15.85 14.06
C ASP A 93 -18.59 14.36 13.84
N LEU A 94 -19.67 13.80 14.40
CA LEU A 94 -19.97 12.37 14.28
C LEU A 94 -20.14 11.97 12.81
N VAL A 95 -20.92 12.75 12.06
CA VAL A 95 -21.16 12.49 10.62
C VAL A 95 -19.90 12.75 9.80
N ALA A 96 -19.22 13.87 10.01
CA ALA A 96 -18.04 14.27 9.26
C ALA A 96 -16.88 13.28 9.46
N ILE A 97 -16.55 12.94 10.71
CA ILE A 97 -15.48 12.00 11.03
C ILE A 97 -15.80 10.61 10.47
N PHE A 98 -17.06 10.16 10.59
CA PHE A 98 -17.49 8.90 9.99
C PHE A 98 -17.29 8.92 8.47
N LEU A 99 -17.79 9.95 7.77
CA LEU A 99 -17.69 10.06 6.32
C LEU A 99 -16.24 10.15 5.84
N ILE A 100 -15.40 10.95 6.50
CA ILE A 100 -13.98 11.07 6.17
C ILE A 100 -13.33 9.69 6.27
N ILE A 101 -13.50 8.96 7.37
CA ILE A 101 -12.87 7.65 7.54
C ILE A 101 -13.45 6.65 6.54
N TYR A 102 -14.77 6.61 6.39
CA TYR A 102 -15.44 5.62 5.58
C TYR A 102 -15.15 5.78 4.08
N ILE A 103 -15.07 7.02 3.58
CA ILE A 103 -14.77 7.32 2.17
C ILE A 103 -13.27 7.24 1.89
N VAL A 104 -12.44 7.77 2.78
CA VAL A 104 -10.99 7.93 2.56
C VAL A 104 -10.22 6.67 2.93
N SER A 105 -10.70 5.86 3.88
CA SER A 105 -10.05 4.60 4.25
C SER A 105 -10.15 3.58 3.13
N SER A 106 -9.05 3.42 2.40
CA SER A 106 -8.89 2.40 1.37
C SER A 106 -8.66 1.03 2.03
N PRO A 107 -9.19 -0.07 1.46
CA PRO A 107 -8.85 -1.43 1.92
C PRO A 107 -7.36 -1.75 1.85
N TYR A 108 -6.58 -0.99 1.07
CA TYR A 108 -5.17 -1.27 0.77
C TYR A 108 -4.18 -0.29 1.43
N ASP A 109 -4.63 0.83 2.01
CA ASP A 109 -3.78 1.70 2.86
C ASP A 109 -4.59 2.20 4.07
N ALA A 110 -4.45 1.50 5.20
CA ALA A 110 -5.13 1.81 6.46
C ALA A 110 -4.65 3.11 7.13
N THR A 111 -3.67 3.81 6.55
CA THR A 111 -3.17 5.09 7.09
C THR A 111 -3.57 6.30 6.24
N PHE A 112 -4.23 6.09 5.10
CA PHE A 112 -4.56 7.15 4.14
C PHE A 112 -5.48 8.23 4.74
N TYR A 113 -6.38 7.88 5.67
CA TYR A 113 -7.31 8.82 6.31
C TYR A 113 -6.67 9.74 7.35
N LYS A 114 -5.48 9.39 7.90
CA LYS A 114 -4.91 10.07 9.07
C LYS A 114 -4.66 11.56 8.85
N PRO A 115 -4.08 12.02 7.72
CA PRO A 115 -3.87 13.44 7.46
C PRO A 115 -5.18 14.24 7.42
N PHE A 116 -6.25 13.65 6.87
CA PHE A 116 -7.55 14.29 6.70
C PHE A 116 -8.29 14.47 8.03
N ILE A 117 -8.33 13.45 8.88
CA ILE A 117 -8.88 13.59 10.24
C ILE A 117 -8.02 14.55 11.07
N MET A 118 -6.71 14.52 10.87
CA MET A 118 -5.82 15.47 11.55
C MET A 118 -6.11 16.90 11.11
N LEU A 119 -6.33 17.15 9.82
CA LEU A 119 -6.73 18.46 9.31
C LEU A 119 -8.05 18.92 9.95
N TYR A 120 -9.05 18.04 10.05
CA TYR A 120 -10.33 18.32 10.71
C TYR A 120 -10.12 18.76 12.17
N VAL A 121 -9.45 17.91 12.97
CA VAL A 121 -9.21 18.13 14.40
C VAL A 121 -8.39 19.40 14.68
N PHE A 122 -7.36 19.67 13.87
CA PHE A 122 -6.52 20.86 14.03
C PHE A 122 -7.27 22.14 13.66
N THR A 123 -8.15 22.07 12.66
CA THR A 123 -8.99 23.20 12.26
C THR A 123 -9.98 23.56 13.36
N GLN A 124 -10.62 22.56 13.97
CA GLN A 124 -11.58 22.76 15.07
C GLN A 124 -10.91 23.29 16.34
N TYR A 125 -9.72 22.79 16.68
CA TYR A 125 -8.99 23.26 17.85
C TYR A 125 -8.48 24.70 17.70
N SER A 126 -7.96 25.06 16.53
CA SER A 126 -7.47 26.40 16.24
C SER A 126 -8.62 27.32 15.80
N LYS A 127 -9.59 27.58 16.69
CA LYS A 127 -10.78 28.39 16.37
C LYS A 127 -10.40 29.75 15.76
N ILE A 128 -11.09 30.12 14.69
CA ILE A 128 -10.91 31.37 13.94
C ILE A 128 -12.26 32.09 13.79
N SER A 129 -12.20 33.39 13.54
CA SER A 129 -13.39 34.14 13.13
C SER A 129 -13.72 33.89 11.66
N ILE A 130 -14.94 34.24 11.25
CA ILE A 130 -15.37 34.17 9.84
C ILE A 130 -14.47 35.01 8.92
N TYR A 131 -13.90 36.12 9.40
CA TYR A 131 -12.99 36.98 8.65
C TYR A 131 -11.61 36.38 8.42
N GLU A 132 -11.18 35.45 9.29
CA GLU A 132 -9.90 34.73 9.17
C GLU A 132 -10.02 33.46 8.30
N LEU A 133 -11.25 33.04 7.96
CA LEU A 133 -11.52 31.83 7.15
C LEU A 133 -10.88 31.88 5.75
N PRO A 134 -10.91 33.00 5.00
CA PRO A 134 -10.22 33.09 3.71
C PRO A 134 -8.73 32.78 3.81
N ASN A 135 -8.04 33.31 4.82
CA ASN A 135 -6.61 33.05 5.03
C ASN A 135 -6.34 31.57 5.33
N ARG A 136 -7.26 30.92 6.04
CA ARG A 136 -7.17 29.48 6.32
C ARG A 136 -7.34 28.64 5.05
N LEU A 137 -8.30 28.98 4.19
CA LEU A 137 -8.49 28.29 2.92
C LEU A 137 -7.28 28.50 1.98
N LEU A 138 -6.73 29.71 1.94
CA LEU A 138 -5.51 30.00 1.18
C LEU A 138 -4.30 29.22 1.70
N ALA A 139 -4.17 29.02 3.02
CA ALA A 139 -3.12 28.19 3.61
C ALA A 139 -3.19 26.72 3.14
N VAL A 140 -4.40 26.17 3.00
CA VAL A 140 -4.61 24.82 2.46
C VAL A 140 -4.17 24.74 0.99
N ILE A 141 -4.58 25.72 0.18
CA ILE A 141 -4.23 25.79 -1.25
C ILE A 141 -2.70 25.90 -1.40
N PHE A 142 -2.06 26.76 -0.62
CA PHE A 142 -0.61 26.94 -0.61
C PHE A 142 0.12 25.64 -0.26
N GLY A 143 -0.29 24.97 0.83
CA GLY A 143 0.32 23.71 1.22
C GLY A 143 0.14 22.62 0.16
N ALA A 144 -1.05 22.52 -0.46
CA ALA A 144 -1.29 21.61 -1.56
C ALA A 144 -0.37 21.90 -2.76
N MET A 145 -0.15 23.16 -3.13
CA MET A 145 0.76 23.55 -4.22
C MET A 145 2.21 23.10 -3.96
N ILE A 146 2.70 23.21 -2.73
CA ILE A 146 4.05 22.72 -2.37
C ILE A 146 4.15 21.20 -2.57
N ILE A 147 3.10 20.44 -2.23
CA ILE A 147 3.07 19.00 -2.47
C ILE A 147 3.17 18.69 -3.96
N ILE A 148 2.49 19.44 -4.83
CA ILE A 148 2.55 19.25 -6.28
C ILE A 148 4.00 19.38 -6.77
N ILE A 149 4.66 20.48 -6.38
CA ILE A 149 6.05 20.76 -6.75
C ILE A 149 6.96 19.62 -6.28
N GLY A 150 6.80 19.17 -5.02
CA GLY A 150 7.56 18.07 -4.45
C GLY A 150 7.35 16.71 -5.16
N THR A 151 6.18 16.48 -5.76
CA THR A 151 5.87 15.24 -6.48
C THR A 151 6.39 15.21 -7.93
N TYR A 152 6.55 16.37 -8.57
CA TYR A 152 6.94 16.45 -9.99
C TYR A 152 8.43 16.19 -10.25
N ILE A 153 9.25 16.19 -9.19
CA ILE A 153 10.72 16.08 -9.25
C ILE A 153 11.21 14.67 -9.67
N LYS A 154 10.32 13.67 -9.82
CA LYS A 154 10.70 12.32 -10.27
C LYS A 154 9.81 11.87 -11.41
N ARG A 155 10.21 12.10 -12.67
CA ARG A 155 9.68 11.35 -13.83
C ARG A 155 10.54 10.11 -14.03
N ALA A 156 9.94 8.93 -14.01
CA ALA A 156 10.64 7.67 -14.20
C ALA A 156 10.81 7.36 -15.70
N ASN A 157 12.01 6.94 -16.10
CA ASN A 157 12.34 6.49 -17.45
C ASN A 157 11.66 5.15 -17.78
N ALA A 158 11.42 4.91 -19.07
CA ALA A 158 10.83 3.68 -19.61
C ALA A 158 11.48 2.38 -19.12
N LYS A 159 12.82 2.33 -19.01
CA LYS A 159 13.56 1.13 -18.59
C LYS A 159 13.26 0.65 -17.16
N VAL A 160 12.43 1.36 -16.40
CA VAL A 160 11.95 0.98 -15.05
C VAL A 160 10.97 -0.23 -15.06
N VAL A 161 10.54 -0.72 -16.24
CA VAL A 161 9.66 -1.92 -16.36
C VAL A 161 10.33 -3.18 -15.85
N PHE A 162 11.60 -3.37 -16.24
CA PHE A 162 12.52 -4.37 -15.68
C PHE A 162 13.01 -4.03 -14.28
N GLY A 163 12.39 -3.02 -13.65
CA GLY A 163 12.76 -2.50 -12.35
C GLY A 163 12.90 -3.59 -11.30
N ASN A 164 13.48 -3.23 -10.16
CA ASN A 164 14.04 -4.17 -9.19
C ASN A 164 13.21 -5.43 -8.91
N SER A 165 11.87 -5.37 -8.87
CA SER A 165 11.00 -6.54 -8.68
C SER A 165 11.18 -7.62 -9.76
N VAL A 166 11.14 -7.28 -11.05
CA VAL A 166 11.24 -8.27 -12.14
C VAL A 166 12.64 -8.90 -12.14
N ASN A 167 13.68 -8.08 -12.03
CA ASN A 167 15.06 -8.56 -12.00
C ASN A 167 15.34 -9.42 -10.76
N SER A 168 14.84 -9.01 -9.58
CA SER A 168 14.96 -9.83 -8.36
C SER A 168 14.26 -11.18 -8.49
N ALA A 169 13.07 -11.24 -9.07
CA ALA A 169 12.36 -12.50 -9.28
C ALA A 169 13.07 -13.41 -10.31
N LEU A 170 13.56 -12.85 -11.42
CA LEU A 170 14.37 -13.62 -12.39
C LEU A 170 15.65 -14.18 -11.76
N LYS A 171 16.32 -13.42 -10.89
CA LYS A 171 17.46 -13.91 -10.10
C LYS A 171 17.06 -15.04 -9.17
N SER A 172 15.90 -14.96 -8.50
CA SER A 172 15.38 -16.06 -7.68
C SER A 172 15.13 -17.31 -8.51
N LEU A 173 14.54 -17.18 -9.71
CA LEU A 173 14.35 -18.32 -10.62
C LEU A 173 15.69 -18.93 -11.06
N LYS A 174 16.68 -18.09 -11.39
CA LYS A 174 18.02 -18.54 -11.79
C LYS A 174 18.69 -19.33 -10.67
N VAL A 175 18.71 -18.78 -9.45
CA VAL A 175 19.27 -19.46 -8.27
C VAL A 175 18.52 -20.75 -7.96
N GLN A 176 17.20 -20.80 -8.15
CA GLN A 176 16.45 -22.03 -7.98
C GLN A 176 16.81 -23.10 -9.01
N LEU A 177 17.09 -22.71 -10.26
CA LEU A 177 17.61 -23.64 -11.28
C LEU A 177 19.01 -24.15 -10.92
N ASP A 178 19.88 -23.30 -10.37
CA ASP A 178 21.19 -23.72 -9.83
C ASP A 178 21.01 -24.77 -8.72
N ASN A 179 20.11 -24.52 -7.76
CA ASN A 179 19.79 -25.47 -6.70
C ASN A 179 19.28 -26.82 -7.27
N ILE A 180 18.42 -26.78 -8.29
CA ILE A 180 17.88 -27.98 -8.94
C ILE A 180 19.00 -28.78 -9.63
N LEU A 181 19.94 -28.10 -10.28
CA LEU A 181 21.12 -28.74 -10.89
C LEU A 181 22.05 -29.38 -9.85
N GLU A 182 21.99 -28.93 -8.60
CA GLU A 182 22.66 -29.49 -7.42
C GLU A 182 21.78 -30.46 -6.60
N ASP A 183 20.68 -30.96 -7.17
CA ASP A 183 19.72 -31.90 -6.55
C ASP A 183 18.99 -31.38 -5.30
N ASN A 184 18.92 -30.05 -5.14
CA ASN A 184 18.26 -29.35 -4.04
C ASN A 184 17.07 -28.49 -4.51
N PHE A 185 16.12 -28.18 -3.61
CA PHE A 185 15.00 -27.28 -3.89
C PHE A 185 14.69 -26.40 -2.68
N ASP A 186 14.85 -25.08 -2.84
CA ASP A 186 14.56 -24.10 -1.79
C ASP A 186 13.10 -23.59 -1.86
N TYR A 187 12.29 -24.02 -0.90
CA TYR A 187 10.90 -23.57 -0.75
C TYR A 187 10.78 -22.11 -0.32
N LYS A 188 11.73 -21.60 0.46
CA LYS A 188 11.75 -20.21 0.91
C LYS A 188 11.99 -19.27 -0.26
N LEU A 189 12.91 -19.64 -1.17
CA LEU A 189 13.18 -18.88 -2.38
C LEU A 189 11.93 -18.77 -3.28
N THR A 190 11.17 -19.86 -3.39
CA THR A 190 9.89 -19.90 -4.10
C THR A 190 8.90 -18.90 -3.50
N LYS A 191 8.72 -18.92 -2.16
CA LYS A 191 7.83 -17.99 -1.44
C LYS A 191 8.26 -16.54 -1.59
N ASP A 192 9.55 -16.26 -1.51
CA ASP A 192 10.06 -14.89 -1.64
C ASP A 192 9.89 -14.36 -3.08
N CYS A 193 10.05 -15.21 -4.10
CA CYS A 193 9.73 -14.87 -5.49
C CYS A 193 8.25 -14.51 -5.66
N SER A 194 7.33 -15.33 -5.11
CA SER A 194 5.90 -15.06 -5.14
C SER A 194 5.53 -13.72 -4.50
N LYS A 195 6.16 -13.34 -3.39
CA LYS A 195 5.94 -12.03 -2.75
C LYS A 195 6.35 -10.87 -3.65
N ILE A 196 7.51 -10.98 -4.30
CA ILE A 196 8.00 -9.96 -5.23
C ILE A 196 7.05 -9.81 -6.43
N MET A 197 6.47 -10.92 -6.88
CA MET A 197 5.47 -10.95 -7.96
C MET A 197 4.12 -10.36 -7.54
N MET A 198 3.63 -10.63 -6.33
CA MET A 198 2.45 -9.96 -5.78
C MET A 198 2.65 -8.43 -5.68
N ASP A 199 3.84 -7.97 -5.29
CA ASP A 199 4.18 -6.54 -5.27
C ASP A 199 4.16 -5.92 -6.68
N LEU A 200 4.52 -6.67 -7.73
CA LEU A 200 4.40 -6.20 -9.11
C LEU A 200 2.93 -6.02 -9.50
N VAL A 201 2.04 -6.94 -9.11
CA VAL A 201 0.59 -6.80 -9.33
C VAL A 201 0.03 -5.56 -8.63
N TYR A 202 0.48 -5.27 -7.40
CA TYR A 202 0.11 -4.03 -6.73
C TYR A 202 0.51 -2.78 -7.52
N LYS A 203 1.71 -2.76 -8.12
CA LYS A 203 2.14 -1.66 -9.00
C LYS A 203 1.18 -1.51 -10.19
N VAL A 204 0.81 -2.60 -10.85
CA VAL A 204 -0.19 -2.58 -11.94
C VAL A 204 -1.50 -1.98 -11.45
N TYR A 205 -2.04 -2.46 -10.32
CA TYR A 205 -3.30 -1.99 -9.75
C TYR A 205 -3.30 -0.48 -9.46
N THR A 206 -2.21 0.09 -8.95
CA THR A 206 -2.16 1.53 -8.62
C THR A 206 -2.24 2.47 -9.85
N THR A 207 -1.98 1.95 -11.06
CA THR A 207 -2.08 2.72 -12.31
C THR A 207 -3.52 2.84 -12.83
N ARG A 208 -4.46 2.07 -12.26
CA ARG A 208 -5.90 2.09 -12.56
C ARG A 208 -6.47 3.51 -12.61
N HIS A 209 -7.23 3.84 -13.64
CA HIS A 209 -7.93 5.13 -13.74
C HIS A 209 -9.27 5.03 -14.48
N LYS A 210 -10.32 5.67 -13.93
CA LYS A 210 -11.70 5.63 -14.43
C LYS A 210 -12.18 4.19 -14.66
N GLY A 211 -12.64 3.85 -15.86
CA GLY A 211 -13.12 2.52 -16.24
C GLY A 211 -12.05 1.59 -16.80
N TYR A 212 -10.76 1.90 -16.65
CA TYR A 212 -9.68 1.08 -17.24
C TYR A 212 -8.78 0.45 -16.17
N LEU A 213 -8.26 -0.74 -16.48
CA LEU A 213 -7.48 -1.57 -15.58
C LEU A 213 -6.04 -1.09 -15.40
N THR A 214 -5.40 -0.51 -16.41
CA THR A 214 -3.98 -0.18 -16.34
C THR A 214 -3.49 0.72 -17.50
N THR A 215 -2.20 1.06 -17.49
CA THR A 215 -1.49 1.74 -18.58
C THR A 215 -0.83 0.74 -19.54
N ASN A 216 -0.30 1.21 -20.68
CA ASN A 216 0.48 0.38 -21.61
C ASN A 216 1.57 -0.41 -20.88
N LEU A 217 2.35 0.28 -20.04
CA LEU A 217 3.34 -0.33 -19.16
C LEU A 217 2.76 -1.43 -18.27
N GLY A 218 1.64 -1.13 -17.59
CA GLY A 218 1.10 -2.07 -16.64
C GLY A 218 0.49 -3.31 -17.30
N THR A 219 0.14 -3.27 -18.59
CA THR A 219 -0.19 -4.51 -19.34
C THR A 219 1.01 -5.43 -19.47
N ILE A 220 2.20 -4.88 -19.75
CA ILE A 220 3.45 -5.64 -19.86
C ILE A 220 3.82 -6.21 -18.49
N GLN A 221 3.75 -5.40 -17.43
CA GLN A 221 4.01 -5.84 -16.06
C GLN A 221 3.08 -6.98 -15.62
N PHE A 222 1.80 -6.92 -15.99
CA PHE A 222 0.84 -7.99 -15.69
C PHE A 222 1.17 -9.29 -16.44
N LYS A 223 1.54 -9.20 -17.73
CA LYS A 223 2.00 -10.37 -18.50
C LYS A 223 3.28 -10.96 -17.88
N LEU A 224 4.25 -10.12 -17.50
CA LEU A 224 5.48 -10.56 -16.84
C LEU A 224 5.19 -11.27 -15.53
N TYR A 225 4.29 -10.71 -14.70
CA TYR A 225 3.81 -11.35 -13.47
C TYR A 225 3.32 -12.78 -13.74
N LEU A 226 2.37 -12.96 -14.67
CA LEU A 226 1.81 -14.29 -14.95
C LEU A 226 2.87 -15.28 -15.42
N ASN A 227 3.77 -14.89 -16.32
CA ASN A 227 4.78 -15.80 -16.86
C ASN A 227 5.85 -16.18 -15.81
N ILE A 228 6.38 -15.20 -15.08
CA ILE A 228 7.43 -15.44 -14.07
C ILE A 228 6.88 -16.27 -12.92
N GLU A 229 5.68 -15.93 -12.42
CA GLU A 229 5.06 -16.67 -11.32
C GLU A 229 4.66 -18.08 -11.74
N TYR A 230 4.18 -18.26 -12.98
CA TYR A 230 3.90 -19.60 -13.51
C TYR A 230 5.16 -20.47 -13.58
N ILE A 231 6.30 -19.90 -14.02
CA ILE A 231 7.60 -20.60 -13.99
C ILE A 231 7.95 -20.99 -12.55
N ASN A 232 7.88 -20.03 -11.61
CA ASN A 232 8.17 -20.25 -10.18
C ASN A 232 7.39 -21.45 -9.61
N ILE A 233 6.09 -21.52 -9.88
CA ILE A 233 5.21 -22.62 -9.46
C ILE A 233 5.61 -23.95 -10.13
N CYS A 234 5.96 -23.92 -11.42
CA CYS A 234 6.29 -25.12 -12.18
C CYS A 234 7.65 -25.73 -11.77
N LEU A 235 8.59 -24.92 -11.26
CA LEU A 235 9.94 -25.40 -10.88
C LEU A 235 9.91 -26.56 -9.88
N LYS A 236 8.91 -26.62 -8.98
CA LYS A 236 8.75 -27.75 -8.06
C LYS A 236 8.50 -29.06 -8.81
N LYS A 237 7.61 -29.04 -9.82
CA LYS A 237 7.32 -30.21 -10.65
C LYS A 237 8.51 -30.54 -11.55
N VAL A 238 9.19 -29.52 -12.08
CA VAL A 238 10.41 -29.70 -12.88
C VAL A 238 11.50 -30.41 -12.07
N PHE A 239 11.68 -30.05 -10.80
CA PHE A 239 12.62 -30.73 -9.91
C PHE A 239 12.28 -32.21 -9.71
N GLN A 240 11.00 -32.53 -9.54
CA GLN A 240 10.55 -33.93 -9.42
C GLN A 240 10.81 -34.72 -10.70
N GLU A 241 10.50 -34.15 -11.87
CA GLU A 241 10.72 -34.80 -13.15
C GLU A 241 12.20 -34.90 -13.54
N TYR A 242 13.03 -33.95 -13.09
CA TYR A 242 14.49 -34.04 -13.20
C TYR A 242 15.03 -35.23 -12.40
N LYS A 243 14.57 -35.41 -11.15
CA LYS A 243 14.92 -36.60 -10.33
C LYS A 243 14.45 -37.91 -10.96
N ASN A 244 13.36 -37.89 -11.70
CA ASN A 244 12.85 -39.05 -12.44
C ASN A 244 13.55 -39.27 -13.79
N ASN A 245 14.57 -38.46 -14.15
CA ASN A 245 15.25 -38.47 -15.45
C ASN A 245 14.35 -38.16 -16.66
N ASN A 246 13.17 -37.58 -16.44
CA ASN A 246 12.24 -37.16 -17.51
C ASN A 246 12.60 -35.79 -18.08
N ILE A 247 13.38 -35.00 -17.34
CA ILE A 247 13.99 -33.74 -17.78
C ILE A 247 15.50 -33.88 -17.63
N SER A 248 16.24 -33.58 -18.69
CA SER A 248 17.69 -33.68 -18.74
C SER A 248 18.40 -32.46 -18.13
N LYS A 249 19.66 -32.65 -17.74
CA LYS A 249 20.54 -31.56 -17.28
C LYS A 249 20.76 -30.50 -18.37
N GLU A 250 20.81 -30.91 -19.63
CA GLU A 250 20.91 -30.00 -20.77
C GLU A 250 19.68 -29.11 -20.91
N GLU A 251 18.49 -29.68 -20.78
CA GLU A 251 17.23 -28.94 -20.82
C GLU A 251 17.17 -27.86 -19.73
N LEU A 252 17.58 -28.19 -18.49
CA LEU A 252 17.69 -27.21 -17.40
C LEU A 252 18.73 -26.12 -17.70
N GLY A 253 19.88 -26.50 -18.25
CA GLY A 253 20.91 -25.56 -18.69
C GLY A 253 20.41 -24.59 -19.77
N ASP A 254 19.59 -25.07 -20.70
CA ASP A 254 18.94 -24.24 -21.72
C ASP A 254 18.01 -23.19 -21.08
N LEU A 255 17.16 -23.59 -20.11
CA LEU A 255 16.29 -22.65 -19.37
C LEU A 255 17.12 -21.61 -18.59
N TRP A 256 18.15 -22.06 -17.89
CA TRP A 256 19.05 -21.19 -17.13
C TRP A 256 19.70 -20.15 -18.04
N SER A 257 20.18 -20.56 -19.21
CA SER A 257 20.86 -19.68 -20.17
C SER A 257 19.93 -18.57 -20.69
N LEU A 258 18.66 -18.89 -20.94
CA LEU A 258 17.67 -17.90 -21.37
C LEU A 258 17.36 -16.90 -20.26
N ILE A 259 17.19 -17.37 -19.02
CA ILE A 259 16.96 -16.48 -17.87
C ILE A 259 18.16 -15.56 -17.64
N ASP A 260 19.39 -16.09 -17.74
CA ASP A 260 20.60 -15.29 -17.59
C ASP A 260 20.71 -14.20 -18.66
N LEU A 261 20.43 -14.53 -19.92
CA LEU A 261 20.42 -13.55 -21.01
C LEU A 261 19.37 -12.45 -20.78
N ILE A 262 18.17 -12.80 -20.29
CA ILE A 262 17.14 -11.80 -19.93
C ILE A 262 17.62 -10.89 -18.80
N ILE A 263 18.29 -11.44 -17.77
CA ILE A 263 18.89 -10.65 -16.69
C ILE A 263 20.00 -9.73 -17.23
N ASN A 264 20.83 -10.20 -18.14
CA ASN A 264 21.92 -9.43 -18.73
C ASN A 264 21.40 -8.30 -19.63
N TYR A 265 20.32 -8.52 -20.37
CA TYR A 265 19.63 -7.44 -21.08
C TYR A 265 19.15 -6.34 -20.14
N SER A 266 18.64 -6.69 -18.95
CA SER A 266 18.27 -5.68 -17.94
C SER A 266 19.43 -4.81 -17.44
N LYS A 267 20.68 -5.27 -17.64
CA LYS A 267 21.93 -4.56 -17.30
C LYS A 267 22.59 -3.86 -18.49
N GLU A 268 21.94 -3.83 -19.65
CA GLU A 268 22.46 -3.28 -20.92
C GLU A 268 23.70 -4.01 -21.46
N SER A 269 23.96 -5.24 -21.01
CA SER A 269 25.12 -6.02 -21.46
C SER A 269 24.85 -6.94 -22.66
N CYS A 270 23.62 -6.97 -23.20
CA CYS A 270 23.22 -7.83 -24.31
C CYS A 270 22.09 -7.20 -25.15
N LYS A 271 22.05 -7.50 -26.46
CA LYS A 271 21.00 -7.02 -27.37
C LYS A 271 19.80 -7.98 -27.38
N ILE A 272 18.61 -7.46 -27.65
CA ILE A 272 17.40 -8.29 -27.74
C ILE A 272 17.48 -9.33 -28.86
N SER A 273 18.19 -9.02 -29.95
CA SER A 273 18.40 -9.92 -31.10
C SER A 273 19.01 -11.25 -30.67
N ASP A 274 19.96 -11.18 -29.74
CA ASP A 274 20.75 -12.33 -29.28
C ASP A 274 19.88 -13.26 -28.44
N ILE A 275 19.03 -12.66 -27.59
CA ILE A 275 18.02 -13.39 -26.80
C ILE A 275 17.04 -14.10 -27.72
N VAL A 276 16.53 -13.40 -28.74
CA VAL A 276 15.54 -13.93 -29.68
C VAL A 276 16.11 -15.10 -30.46
N TYR A 277 17.34 -14.96 -30.98
CA TYR A 277 18.03 -16.02 -31.71
C TYR A 277 18.24 -17.27 -30.84
N LYS A 278 18.78 -17.10 -29.62
CA LYS A 278 18.99 -18.21 -28.69
C LYS A 278 17.68 -18.91 -28.32
N ASN A 279 16.61 -18.14 -28.09
CA ASN A 279 15.28 -18.67 -27.81
C ASN A 279 14.74 -19.50 -28.99
N THR A 280 14.85 -19.01 -30.23
CA THR A 280 14.42 -19.80 -31.40
C THR A 280 15.20 -21.09 -31.55
N PHE A 281 16.51 -21.07 -31.31
CA PHE A 281 17.36 -22.26 -31.36
C PHE A 281 16.96 -23.31 -30.30
N ILE A 282 16.73 -22.88 -29.05
CA ILE A 282 16.34 -23.79 -27.96
C ILE A 282 14.94 -24.39 -28.17
N ILE A 283 14.00 -23.62 -28.72
CA ILE A 283 12.66 -24.12 -29.07
C ILE A 283 12.76 -25.24 -30.11
N GLU A 284 13.58 -25.04 -31.16
CA GLU A 284 13.78 -26.03 -32.22
C GLU A 284 14.49 -27.28 -31.69
N LYS A 285 15.57 -27.11 -30.90
CA LYS A 285 16.32 -28.21 -30.26
C LYS A 285 15.40 -29.11 -29.42
N ASN A 286 14.50 -28.51 -28.64
CA ASN A 286 13.73 -29.23 -27.62
C ASN A 286 12.27 -29.51 -28.05
N LYS A 287 11.99 -29.67 -29.35
CA LYS A 287 10.63 -29.96 -29.87
C LYS A 287 9.97 -31.21 -29.29
N ASN A 288 10.75 -32.24 -28.97
CA ASN A 288 10.27 -33.54 -28.49
C ASN A 288 10.36 -33.74 -26.97
N SER A 289 10.74 -32.68 -26.24
CA SER A 289 10.82 -32.68 -24.77
C SER A 289 9.49 -33.02 -24.07
N MET A 290 9.56 -33.22 -22.75
CA MET A 290 8.36 -33.39 -21.93
C MET A 290 7.44 -32.17 -22.01
N ASN A 291 6.11 -32.37 -21.95
CA ASN A 291 5.14 -31.27 -22.02
C ASN A 291 5.37 -30.19 -20.94
N LEU A 292 5.73 -30.59 -19.71
CA LEU A 292 6.03 -29.64 -18.63
C LEU A 292 7.20 -28.70 -19.00
N TYR A 293 8.26 -29.24 -19.59
CA TYR A 293 9.39 -28.46 -20.07
C TYR A 293 8.96 -27.45 -21.14
N LYS A 294 8.17 -27.90 -22.15
CA LYS A 294 7.65 -27.02 -23.21
C LYS A 294 6.81 -25.88 -22.67
N GLU A 295 6.03 -26.14 -21.61
CA GLU A 295 5.21 -25.10 -20.97
C GLU A 295 6.07 -24.03 -20.29
N VAL A 296 7.14 -24.43 -19.59
CA VAL A 296 8.10 -23.51 -18.96
C VAL A 296 8.86 -22.73 -20.03
N LEU A 297 9.33 -23.40 -21.08
CA LEU A 297 10.01 -22.75 -22.21
C LEU A 297 9.10 -21.72 -22.89
N PHE A 298 7.82 -22.06 -23.11
CA PHE A 298 6.84 -21.13 -23.68
C PHE A 298 6.57 -19.90 -22.78
N ALA A 299 6.59 -20.07 -21.46
CA ALA A 299 6.49 -18.96 -20.52
C ALA A 299 7.70 -18.01 -20.66
N ILE A 300 8.92 -18.56 -20.76
CA ILE A 300 10.14 -17.78 -21.01
C ILE A 300 10.07 -17.05 -22.35
N SER A 301 9.65 -17.73 -23.43
CA SER A 301 9.46 -17.09 -24.73
C SER A 301 8.43 -15.96 -24.66
N SER A 302 7.37 -16.13 -23.87
CA SER A 302 6.37 -15.08 -23.65
C SER A 302 6.92 -13.89 -22.86
N ILE A 303 7.88 -14.10 -21.95
CA ILE A 303 8.64 -13.00 -21.32
C ILE A 303 9.41 -12.24 -22.40
N ILE A 304 10.12 -12.92 -23.29
CA ILE A 304 10.91 -12.31 -24.37
C ILE A 304 10.02 -11.46 -25.30
N GLU A 305 8.82 -11.94 -25.64
CA GLU A 305 7.84 -11.14 -26.39
C GLU A 305 7.41 -9.87 -25.64
N CYS A 306 7.26 -9.94 -24.31
CA CYS A 306 6.97 -8.75 -23.50
C CYS A 306 8.12 -7.73 -23.53
N ILE A 307 9.37 -8.18 -23.67
CA ILE A 307 10.54 -7.29 -23.85
C ILE A 307 10.46 -6.58 -25.20
N LYS A 308 10.11 -7.31 -26.27
CA LYS A 308 9.93 -6.72 -27.60
C LYS A 308 8.80 -5.69 -27.63
N ASP A 309 7.67 -6.01 -26.99
CA ASP A 309 6.54 -5.08 -26.84
C ASP A 309 6.99 -3.80 -26.13
N LEU A 310 7.89 -3.92 -25.15
CA LEU A 310 8.40 -2.78 -24.39
C LEU A 310 9.32 -1.89 -25.22
N GLU A 311 10.24 -2.47 -25.99
CA GLU A 311 11.19 -1.73 -26.82
C GLU A 311 10.50 -0.90 -27.92
N LYS A 312 9.32 -1.34 -28.36
CA LYS A 312 8.48 -0.64 -29.34
C LYS A 312 7.69 0.54 -28.75
N LEU A 313 7.62 0.67 -27.42
CA LEU A 313 6.82 1.72 -26.77
C LEU A 313 7.60 3.01 -26.59
N ASP A 314 7.08 4.10 -27.14
CA ASP A 314 7.60 5.45 -26.89
C ASP A 314 7.43 5.86 -25.42
N ASP A 315 8.42 6.58 -24.88
CA ASP A 315 8.43 7.11 -23.50
C ASP A 315 7.14 7.85 -23.12
N LYS A 316 6.54 8.57 -24.09
CA LYS A 316 5.30 9.34 -23.90
C LYS A 316 4.06 8.46 -23.74
N ASP A 317 4.11 7.23 -24.20
CA ASP A 317 2.98 6.32 -24.29
C ASP A 317 2.94 5.30 -23.15
N ILE A 318 4.07 5.08 -22.46
CA ILE A 318 4.23 4.12 -21.36
C ILE A 318 3.18 4.30 -20.26
N ASN A 319 2.91 5.55 -19.88
CA ASN A 319 1.96 5.89 -18.82
C ASN A 319 0.55 6.24 -19.35
N LYS A 320 0.30 6.12 -20.66
CA LYS A 320 -1.04 6.29 -21.22
C LYS A 320 -1.90 5.09 -20.85
N ILE A 321 -3.18 5.37 -20.61
CA ILE A 321 -4.18 4.36 -20.26
C ILE A 321 -4.39 3.43 -21.45
N TYR A 322 -4.32 2.13 -21.22
CA TYR A 322 -4.60 1.14 -22.26
C TYR A 322 -6.10 0.88 -22.36
N LYS A 323 -6.71 1.36 -23.43
CA LYS A 323 -8.18 1.40 -23.56
C LYS A 323 -8.83 0.02 -23.67
N ASN A 324 -8.15 -0.97 -24.23
CA ASN A 324 -8.75 -2.29 -24.46
C ASN A 324 -8.98 -3.10 -23.18
N TRP A 325 -8.34 -2.71 -22.07
CA TRP A 325 -8.47 -3.36 -20.77
C TRP A 325 -9.42 -2.55 -19.89
N GLU A 326 -10.71 -2.75 -20.14
CA GLU A 326 -11.79 -2.13 -19.37
C GLU A 326 -12.04 -2.88 -18.05
N ARG A 327 -12.54 -2.15 -17.06
CA ARG A 327 -12.92 -2.70 -15.75
C ARG A 327 -14.26 -3.40 -15.83
N THR A 328 -14.37 -4.45 -15.02
CA THR A 328 -15.58 -5.27 -14.96
C THR A 328 -16.64 -4.61 -14.08
N TYR A 329 -17.87 -5.14 -14.12
CA TYR A 329 -19.00 -4.64 -13.32
C TYR A 329 -18.78 -4.69 -11.81
N LEU A 330 -17.86 -5.53 -11.33
CA LEU A 330 -17.50 -5.70 -9.91
C LEU A 330 -17.03 -4.37 -9.28
N ASP A 331 -16.47 -3.47 -10.08
CA ASP A 331 -15.99 -2.14 -9.66
C ASP A 331 -17.03 -1.03 -9.83
N LYS A 332 -18.29 -1.33 -10.22
CA LYS A 332 -19.32 -0.30 -10.37
C LYS A 332 -19.67 0.29 -8.99
N PRO A 333 -19.83 1.62 -8.88
CA PRO A 333 -20.11 2.29 -7.60
C PRO A 333 -21.30 1.69 -6.85
N LYS A 334 -22.36 1.26 -7.56
CA LYS A 334 -23.55 0.65 -6.95
C LYS A 334 -23.29 -0.71 -6.28
N VAL A 335 -22.44 -1.55 -6.89
CA VAL A 335 -22.05 -2.87 -6.37
C VAL A 335 -21.09 -2.69 -5.20
N ILE A 336 -20.08 -1.84 -5.40
CA ILE A 336 -19.15 -1.33 -4.40
C ILE A 336 -19.91 -0.80 -3.17
N PHE A 337 -20.87 0.11 -3.35
CA PHE A 337 -21.57 0.75 -2.22
C PHE A 337 -22.42 -0.24 -1.44
N LYS A 338 -23.08 -1.20 -2.12
CA LYS A 338 -23.83 -2.28 -1.47
C LYS A 338 -22.91 -3.26 -0.71
N GLU A 339 -21.72 -3.55 -1.23
CA GLU A 339 -20.72 -4.37 -0.53
C GLU A 339 -20.01 -3.63 0.62
N TYR A 340 -19.86 -2.31 0.52
CA TYR A 340 -19.15 -1.52 1.51
C TYR A 340 -20.06 -1.07 2.65
N PHE A 341 -21.33 -0.77 2.39
CA PHE A 341 -22.29 -0.36 3.42
C PHE A 341 -22.87 -1.58 4.15
N VAL A 342 -21.98 -2.42 4.64
CA VAL A 342 -22.30 -3.59 5.44
C VAL A 342 -21.85 -3.29 6.86
N ILE A 343 -22.81 -3.28 7.80
CA ILE A 343 -22.58 -2.97 9.22
C ILE A 343 -21.56 -3.93 9.84
N SER A 344 -21.51 -5.17 9.35
CA SER A 344 -20.52 -6.17 9.80
C SER A 344 -19.11 -5.94 9.25
N SER A 345 -18.91 -5.02 8.29
CA SER A 345 -17.60 -4.76 7.70
C SER A 345 -16.66 -4.08 8.69
N ILE A 346 -15.37 -4.43 8.61
CA ILE A 346 -14.31 -3.78 9.40
C ILE A 346 -14.28 -2.26 9.21
N ARG A 347 -14.56 -1.76 8.00
CA ARG A 347 -14.53 -0.32 7.72
C ARG A 347 -15.63 0.41 8.45
N PHE A 348 -16.86 -0.13 8.41
CA PHE A 348 -18.00 0.48 9.09
C PHE A 348 -17.78 0.49 10.60
N LYS A 349 -17.42 -0.66 11.19
CA LYS A 349 -17.14 -0.78 12.64
C LYS A 349 -16.04 0.18 13.08
N PHE A 350 -14.95 0.26 12.32
CA PHE A 350 -13.84 1.17 12.61
C PHE A 350 -14.25 2.64 12.49
N ALA A 351 -14.94 3.02 11.41
CA ALA A 351 -15.39 4.39 11.20
C ALA A 351 -16.36 4.84 12.30
N MET A 352 -17.32 3.99 12.70
CA MET A 352 -18.24 4.27 13.80
C MET A 352 -17.52 4.39 15.14
N ARG A 353 -16.62 3.45 15.46
CA ARG A 353 -15.83 3.54 16.70
C ARG A 353 -15.06 4.85 16.76
N MET A 354 -14.41 5.22 15.67
CA MET A 354 -13.59 6.44 15.61
C MET A 354 -14.42 7.72 15.61
N SER A 355 -15.56 7.77 14.92
CA SER A 355 -16.46 8.93 14.99
C SER A 355 -17.01 9.12 16.39
N ILE A 356 -17.61 8.09 16.99
CA ILE A 356 -18.20 8.18 18.35
C ILE A 356 -17.14 8.65 19.36
N THR A 357 -15.97 8.01 19.36
CA THR A 357 -14.93 8.31 20.36
C THR A 357 -14.36 9.72 20.17
N LEU A 358 -14.10 10.13 18.92
CA LEU A 358 -13.44 11.40 18.64
C LEU A 358 -14.41 12.58 18.81
N SER A 359 -15.65 12.46 18.32
CA SER A 359 -16.69 13.48 18.51
C SER A 359 -17.00 13.70 19.98
N PHE A 360 -17.08 12.63 20.77
CA PHE A 360 -17.28 12.75 22.21
C PHE A 360 -16.09 13.42 22.92
N ALA A 361 -14.86 13.04 22.54
CA ALA A 361 -13.66 13.67 23.09
C ALA A 361 -13.54 15.16 22.72
N ILE A 362 -13.91 15.53 21.50
CA ILE A 362 -13.96 16.92 21.03
C ILE A 362 -15.05 17.70 21.78
N PHE A 363 -16.26 17.14 21.90
CA PHE A 363 -17.35 17.78 22.63
C PHE A 363 -16.96 18.08 24.09
N ILE A 364 -16.38 17.09 24.80
CA ILE A 364 -15.87 17.28 26.15
C ILE A 364 -14.78 18.35 26.20
N ALA A 365 -13.88 18.36 25.22
CA ALA A 365 -12.81 19.34 25.14
C ALA A 365 -13.34 20.77 25.04
N GLU A 366 -14.34 20.97 24.18
CA GLU A 366 -14.98 22.27 23.98
C GLU A 366 -15.81 22.68 25.19
N PHE A 367 -16.52 21.74 25.80
CA PHE A 367 -17.37 22.00 26.97
C PHE A 367 -16.56 22.34 28.23
N LEU A 368 -15.46 21.63 28.48
CA LEU A 368 -14.63 21.80 29.68
C LEU A 368 -13.52 22.85 29.51
N GLY A 369 -13.22 23.28 28.28
CA GLY A 369 -12.25 24.35 28.00
C GLY A 369 -10.82 24.03 28.44
N PHE A 370 -10.47 22.76 28.60
CA PHE A 370 -9.17 22.35 29.15
C PHE A 370 -7.99 22.75 28.26
N TYR A 371 -6.99 23.37 28.88
CA TYR A 371 -5.77 23.80 28.22
C TYR A 371 -5.02 22.64 27.55
N LYS A 372 -4.73 22.75 26.24
CA LYS A 372 -3.98 21.76 25.44
C LYS A 372 -4.58 20.35 25.39
N VAL A 373 -5.90 20.19 25.62
CA VAL A 373 -6.59 18.89 25.47
C VAL A 373 -6.43 18.26 24.09
N ILE A 374 -6.09 19.03 23.07
CA ILE A 374 -5.76 18.54 21.72
C ILE A 374 -4.75 17.37 21.73
N TRP A 375 -3.85 17.30 22.71
CA TRP A 375 -2.91 16.18 22.83
C TRP A 375 -3.57 14.85 23.19
N ALA A 376 -4.70 14.87 23.89
CA ALA A 376 -5.52 13.68 24.12
C ALA A 376 -6.25 13.28 22.83
N ILE A 377 -6.89 14.24 22.15
CA ILE A 377 -7.64 14.03 20.90
C ILE A 377 -6.73 13.46 19.80
N ILE A 378 -5.55 14.05 19.59
CA ILE A 378 -4.57 13.54 18.62
C ILE A 378 -4.08 12.15 19.03
N THR A 379 -3.90 11.90 20.33
CA THR A 379 -3.50 10.57 20.80
C THR A 379 -4.57 9.55 20.44
N ILE A 380 -5.84 9.84 20.74
CA ILE A 380 -7.00 9.00 20.40
C ILE A 380 -7.00 8.65 18.91
N MET A 381 -6.92 9.66 18.03
CA MET A 381 -6.87 9.46 16.58
C MET A 381 -5.65 8.66 16.12
N SER A 382 -4.47 8.95 16.69
CA SER A 382 -3.22 8.39 16.18
C SER A 382 -3.04 6.90 16.51
N ILE A 383 -3.58 6.45 17.66
CA ILE A 383 -3.39 5.09 18.16
C ILE A 383 -4.54 4.16 17.76
N MET A 384 -5.77 4.67 17.63
CA MET A 384 -6.90 3.82 17.27
C MET A 384 -6.70 3.21 15.89
N GLN A 385 -6.68 1.88 15.85
CA GLN A 385 -6.57 1.09 14.62
C GLN A 385 -7.86 0.31 14.39
N PRO A 386 -8.09 -0.23 13.18
CA PRO A 386 -9.23 -1.11 12.91
C PRO A 386 -9.25 -2.35 13.81
N TYR A 387 -8.07 -2.91 14.09
CA TYR A 387 -7.92 -4.11 14.91
C TYR A 387 -7.63 -3.80 16.36
N TYR A 388 -8.14 -4.67 17.22
CA TYR A 388 -7.95 -4.59 18.65
C TYR A 388 -6.46 -4.67 19.04
N GLU A 389 -5.75 -5.65 18.48
CA GLU A 389 -4.35 -5.97 18.78
C GLU A 389 -3.40 -4.85 18.31
N ASP A 390 -3.62 -4.31 17.12
CA ASP A 390 -2.84 -3.19 16.58
C ASP A 390 -3.00 -1.93 17.44
N THR A 391 -4.20 -1.70 17.98
CA THR A 391 -4.49 -0.55 18.86
C THR A 391 -3.69 -0.65 20.17
N ILE A 392 -3.55 -1.85 20.74
CA ILE A 392 -2.72 -2.08 21.94
C ILE A 392 -1.24 -1.81 21.62
N SER A 393 -0.75 -2.39 20.52
CA SER A 393 0.64 -2.18 20.08
C SER A 393 0.95 -0.69 19.89
N LYS A 394 0.08 0.04 19.19
CA LYS A 394 0.23 1.49 18.98
C LYS A 394 0.13 2.29 20.27
N SER A 395 -0.71 1.88 21.21
CA SER A 395 -0.82 2.53 22.53
C SER A 395 0.50 2.43 23.28
N ARG A 396 1.14 1.25 23.32
CA ARG A 396 2.46 1.06 23.95
C ARG A 396 3.54 1.90 23.26
N GLU A 397 3.58 1.89 21.93
CA GLU A 397 4.54 2.68 21.16
C GLU A 397 4.34 4.20 21.34
N ARG A 398 3.09 4.66 21.47
CA ARG A 398 2.75 6.07 21.72
C ARG A 398 3.26 6.54 23.07
N VAL A 399 3.03 5.75 24.13
CA VAL A 399 3.53 6.05 25.48
C VAL A 399 5.06 6.08 25.47
N LYS A 400 5.71 5.04 24.93
CA LYS A 400 7.18 4.98 24.81
C LYS A 400 7.75 6.20 24.07
N GLY A 401 7.19 6.54 22.91
CA GLY A 401 7.66 7.65 22.09
C GLY A 401 7.50 9.01 22.77
N ASN A 402 6.38 9.26 23.47
CA ASN A 402 6.16 10.53 24.16
C ASN A 402 7.03 10.66 25.42
N ILE A 403 7.25 9.58 26.20
CA ILE A 403 8.16 9.61 27.35
C ILE A 403 9.57 10.03 26.90
N ILE A 404 10.10 9.39 25.85
CA ILE A 404 11.44 9.71 25.34
C ILE A 404 11.47 11.14 24.78
N ALA A 405 10.43 11.59 24.07
CA ALA A 405 10.37 12.94 23.54
C ALA A 405 10.39 14.00 24.66
N ILE A 406 9.65 13.80 25.74
CA ILE A 406 9.58 14.69 26.90
C ILE A 406 10.95 14.76 27.58
N LEU A 407 11.60 13.62 27.80
CA LEU A 407 12.95 13.59 28.39
C LEU A 407 13.96 14.34 27.53
N LEU A 408 14.03 14.03 26.22
CA LEU A 408 14.98 14.66 25.31
C LEU A 408 14.72 16.17 25.15
N THR A 409 13.48 16.57 24.91
CA THR A 409 13.16 18.00 24.71
C THR A 409 13.28 18.80 26.01
N GLY A 410 12.87 18.22 27.14
CA GLY A 410 13.04 18.85 28.45
C GLY A 410 14.51 19.13 28.75
N ILE A 411 15.39 18.14 28.58
CA ILE A 411 16.84 18.29 28.82
C ILE A 411 17.44 19.34 27.89
N ILE A 412 17.20 19.24 26.57
CA ILE A 412 17.85 20.14 25.61
C ILE A 412 17.38 21.58 25.78
N ILE A 413 16.08 21.81 26.03
CA ILE A 413 15.57 23.18 26.18
C ILE A 413 16.06 23.81 27.50
N HIS A 414 16.13 23.04 28.59
CA HIS A 414 16.71 23.54 29.86
C HIS A 414 18.22 23.85 29.76
N LEU A 415 18.98 23.12 28.93
CA LEU A 415 20.42 23.34 28.78
C LEU A 415 20.78 24.55 27.90
N PHE A 416 19.98 24.86 26.88
CA PHE A 416 20.39 25.81 25.83
C PHE A 416 19.51 27.07 25.73
N ASP A 417 18.40 27.13 26.47
CA ASP A 417 17.40 28.22 26.56
C ASP A 417 17.43 29.29 25.45
N SER A 418 17.39 28.85 24.19
CA SER A 418 17.58 29.70 23.01
C SER A 418 16.52 29.39 21.96
N LYS A 419 15.86 30.45 21.47
CA LYS A 419 14.83 30.35 20.41
C LYS A 419 15.36 29.66 19.16
N TRP A 420 16.62 29.91 18.79
CA TRP A 420 17.26 29.29 17.63
C TRP A 420 17.48 27.79 17.82
N VAL A 421 17.80 27.36 19.04
CA VAL A 421 17.93 25.94 19.38
C VAL A 421 16.56 25.25 19.32
N ILE A 422 15.50 25.87 19.83
CA ILE A 422 14.13 25.35 19.74
C ILE A 422 13.69 25.19 18.27
N ILE A 423 13.97 26.18 17.43
CA ILE A 423 13.67 26.12 15.98
C ILE A 423 14.51 25.03 15.30
N GLY A 424 15.79 24.89 15.66
CA GLY A 424 16.66 23.84 15.14
C GLY A 424 16.13 22.43 15.45
N ILE A 425 15.71 22.20 16.70
CA ILE A 425 15.09 20.92 17.12
C ILE A 425 13.78 20.68 16.38
N LEU A 426 12.94 21.71 16.22
CA LEU A 426 11.71 21.62 15.45
C LEU A 426 12.00 21.17 14.01
N VAL A 427 12.90 21.85 13.30
CA VAL A 427 13.27 21.49 11.92
C VAL A 427 13.82 20.07 11.86
N LEU A 428 14.77 19.72 12.73
CA LEU A 428 15.35 18.37 12.78
C LEU A 428 14.28 17.30 13.03
N SER A 429 13.35 17.54 13.95
CA SER A 429 12.27 16.62 14.27
C SER A 429 11.31 16.44 13.09
N LEU A 430 11.03 17.49 12.31
CA LEU A 430 10.23 17.39 11.09
C LEU A 430 10.90 16.51 10.03
N TYR A 431 12.22 16.60 9.84
CA TYR A 431 12.94 15.69 8.94
C TYR A 431 12.90 14.25 9.45
N LEU A 432 13.32 14.02 10.71
CA LEU A 432 13.43 12.67 11.28
C LEU A 432 12.08 11.95 11.37
N LEU A 433 10.98 12.69 11.55
CA LEU A 433 9.62 12.14 11.50
C LEU A 433 9.34 11.34 10.22
N TYR A 434 9.93 11.75 9.09
CA TYR A 434 9.76 11.09 7.79
C TYR A 434 10.87 10.09 7.43
N GLY A 435 11.88 9.97 8.30
CA GLY A 435 13.02 9.06 8.10
C GLY A 435 12.77 7.64 8.61
N PHE A 436 11.84 7.45 9.55
CA PHE A 436 11.62 6.15 10.21
C PHE A 436 10.29 5.51 9.84
N LYS A 437 10.26 4.16 9.87
CA LYS A 437 9.03 3.36 9.73
C LYS A 437 8.42 2.96 11.08
N GLU A 438 9.24 2.81 12.11
CA GLU A 438 8.80 2.45 13.47
C GLU A 438 7.97 3.57 14.08
N TYR A 439 6.78 3.24 14.58
CA TYR A 439 5.83 4.27 15.01
C TYR A 439 6.21 4.93 16.33
N TYR A 440 6.92 4.27 17.26
CA TYR A 440 7.41 4.97 18.44
C TYR A 440 8.39 6.09 18.08
N LYS A 441 9.22 5.92 17.03
CA LYS A 441 10.12 6.97 16.51
C LYS A 441 9.34 8.09 15.85
N ILE A 442 8.36 7.76 14.99
CA ILE A 442 7.46 8.76 14.38
C ILE A 442 6.74 9.56 15.48
N SER A 443 6.21 8.87 16.49
CA SER A 443 5.51 9.50 17.61
C SER A 443 6.43 10.36 18.46
N LEU A 444 7.68 9.95 18.66
CA LEU A 444 8.70 10.71 19.37
C LEU A 444 8.97 12.03 18.64
N PHE A 445 9.33 11.99 17.36
CA PHE A 445 9.68 13.22 16.63
C PHE A 445 8.45 14.12 16.41
N ALA A 446 7.25 13.55 16.26
CA ALA A 446 6.00 14.32 16.24
C ALA A 446 5.74 15.03 17.57
N ALA A 447 6.03 14.36 18.69
CA ALA A 447 5.92 14.95 20.02
C ALA A 447 6.94 16.05 20.24
N MET A 448 8.20 15.85 19.81
CA MET A 448 9.23 16.88 19.87
C MET A 448 8.83 18.12 19.07
N ALA A 449 8.41 17.96 17.81
CA ALA A 449 7.91 19.05 16.98
C ALA A 449 6.76 19.80 17.67
N SER A 450 5.78 19.07 18.20
CA SER A 450 4.62 19.65 18.88
C SER A 450 4.97 20.41 20.17
N ILE A 451 5.95 19.92 20.94
CA ILE A 451 6.43 20.57 22.17
C ILE A 451 7.18 21.85 21.79
N CYS A 452 8.10 21.80 20.84
CA CYS A 452 8.86 22.95 20.37
C CYS A 452 7.96 24.07 19.84
N VAL A 453 6.91 23.74 19.07
CA VAL A 453 5.94 24.75 18.60
C VAL A 453 5.21 25.40 19.77
N SER A 454 4.84 24.63 20.80
CA SER A 454 4.11 25.18 21.95
C SER A 454 5.02 25.96 22.90
N SER A 455 6.28 25.56 23.05
CA SER A 455 7.24 26.19 23.97
C SER A 455 7.67 27.59 23.53
N LEU A 456 7.50 27.94 22.25
CA LEU A 456 7.73 29.30 21.76
C LEU A 456 6.80 30.35 22.40
N THR A 457 5.69 29.91 23.01
CA THR A 457 4.66 30.81 23.56
C THR A 457 4.36 30.57 25.04
N VAL A 458 4.74 29.42 25.62
CA VAL A 458 4.34 29.02 26.97
C VAL A 458 5.48 28.30 27.69
N ASN A 459 5.51 28.44 29.03
CA ASN A 459 6.46 27.76 29.92
C ASN A 459 6.49 26.24 29.68
N ILE A 460 7.70 25.70 29.54
CA ILE A 460 7.95 24.32 29.18
C ILE A 460 7.53 23.31 30.25
N ASN A 461 7.75 23.59 31.54
CA ASN A 461 7.46 22.64 32.61
C ASN A 461 5.96 22.32 32.67
N LYS A 462 5.13 23.36 32.49
CA LYS A 462 3.68 23.23 32.37
C LYS A 462 3.29 22.39 31.14
N LEU A 463 3.96 22.60 30.00
CA LEU A 463 3.72 21.82 28.78
C LEU A 463 4.08 20.34 28.92
N LEU A 464 5.21 20.02 29.56
CA LEU A 464 5.62 18.62 29.74
C LEU A 464 4.62 17.85 30.60
N PHE A 465 4.12 18.46 31.68
CA PHE A 465 3.10 17.86 32.55
C PHE A 465 1.81 17.53 31.80
N TYR A 466 1.23 18.51 31.08
CA TYR A 466 0.01 18.30 30.30
C TYR A 466 0.21 17.23 29.21
N ARG A 467 1.41 17.09 28.65
CA ARG A 467 1.69 16.09 27.63
C ARG A 467 1.57 14.68 28.19
N ILE A 468 2.15 14.42 29.36
CA ILE A 468 2.05 13.11 30.03
C ILE A 468 0.59 12.81 30.34
N LEU A 469 -0.09 13.76 31.01
CA LEU A 469 -1.48 13.61 31.43
C LEU A 469 -2.39 13.28 30.26
N TYR A 470 -2.37 14.08 29.19
CA TYR A 470 -3.27 13.91 28.05
C TYR A 470 -2.93 12.71 27.17
N VAL A 471 -1.66 12.30 27.09
CA VAL A 471 -1.31 11.05 26.39
C VAL A 471 -1.88 9.85 27.15
N ILE A 472 -1.78 9.82 28.48
CA ILE A 472 -2.34 8.74 29.30
C ILE A 472 -3.87 8.71 29.16
N ILE A 473 -4.53 9.86 29.32
CA ILE A 473 -6.00 9.97 29.17
C ILE A 473 -6.43 9.47 27.78
N GLY A 474 -5.76 9.92 26.72
CA GLY A 474 -6.08 9.49 25.35
C GLY A 474 -5.91 7.98 25.15
N VAL A 475 -4.87 7.37 25.75
CA VAL A 475 -4.66 5.92 25.71
C VAL A 475 -5.78 5.18 26.46
N VAL A 476 -6.14 5.62 27.67
CA VAL A 476 -7.22 4.99 28.45
C VAL A 476 -8.55 5.05 27.69
N ILE A 477 -8.91 6.21 27.13
CA ILE A 477 -10.13 6.37 26.34
C ILE A 477 -10.15 5.41 25.16
N VAL A 478 -9.05 5.28 24.42
CA VAL A 478 -9.02 4.35 23.28
C VAL A 478 -9.09 2.90 23.72
N LEU A 479 -8.41 2.49 24.79
CA LEU A 479 -8.49 1.11 25.26
C LEU A 479 -9.92 0.74 25.68
N LEU A 480 -10.65 1.66 26.31
CA LEU A 480 -12.07 1.49 26.64
C LEU A 480 -12.94 1.43 25.37
N ALA A 481 -12.80 2.40 24.46
CA ALA A 481 -13.55 2.43 23.21
C ALA A 481 -13.30 1.19 22.36
N ASN A 482 -12.06 0.72 22.28
CA ASN A 482 -11.66 -0.47 21.52
C ASN A 482 -12.23 -1.77 22.10
N LYS A 483 -12.53 -1.79 23.42
CA LYS A 483 -13.17 -2.92 24.09
C LYS A 483 -14.70 -2.90 23.92
N PHE A 484 -15.33 -1.75 24.04
CA PHE A 484 -16.80 -1.65 24.15
C PHE A 484 -17.52 -1.22 22.87
N ILE A 485 -16.87 -0.45 21.99
CA ILE A 485 -17.51 0.16 20.81
C ILE A 485 -17.09 -0.62 19.56
N PHE A 486 -17.99 -1.46 19.03
CA PHE A 486 -17.76 -2.28 17.83
C PHE A 486 -16.40 -3.02 17.81
N PRO A 487 -16.12 -3.91 18.79
CA PRO A 487 -14.87 -4.65 18.82
C PRO A 487 -14.67 -5.48 17.54
N TYR A 488 -13.43 -5.53 17.06
CA TYR A 488 -13.04 -6.30 15.88
C TYR A 488 -11.62 -6.82 16.06
N LYS A 489 -11.46 -8.14 16.06
CA LYS A 489 -10.17 -8.81 16.26
C LYS A 489 -9.49 -9.10 14.93
N LEU A 490 -8.19 -9.35 14.98
CA LEU A 490 -7.43 -9.73 13.79
C LEU A 490 -7.98 -11.02 13.15
N LYS A 491 -8.38 -12.01 13.97
CA LYS A 491 -8.99 -13.28 13.53
C LYS A 491 -10.24 -13.05 12.67
N ASP A 492 -11.16 -12.21 13.11
CA ASP A 492 -12.37 -11.86 12.36
C ASP A 492 -12.01 -11.28 10.96
N GLY A 493 -10.93 -10.50 10.90
CA GLY A 493 -10.41 -9.91 9.67
C GLY A 493 -9.78 -10.92 8.72
N ILE A 494 -9.18 -11.99 9.25
CA ILE A 494 -8.62 -13.11 8.47
C ILE A 494 -9.76 -13.96 7.90
N GLU A 495 -10.71 -14.38 8.73
CA GLU A 495 -11.86 -15.18 8.29
C GLU A 495 -12.69 -14.47 7.21
N GLN A 496 -12.94 -13.17 7.38
CA GLN A 496 -13.66 -12.37 6.38
C GLN A 496 -12.88 -12.28 5.05
N LEU A 497 -11.54 -12.20 5.10
CA LEU A 497 -10.72 -12.20 3.89
C LEU A 497 -10.74 -13.55 3.18
N VAL A 498 -10.60 -14.65 3.91
CA VAL A 498 -10.63 -16.01 3.34
C VAL A 498 -11.96 -16.21 2.61
N ARG A 499 -13.10 -15.94 3.26
CA ARG A 499 -14.42 -16.03 2.60
C ARG A 499 -14.53 -15.15 1.36
N LYS A 500 -13.93 -13.95 1.40
CA LYS A 500 -13.94 -13.04 0.24
C LYS A 500 -13.09 -13.59 -0.91
N ILE A 501 -11.93 -14.18 -0.63
CA ILE A 501 -11.05 -14.78 -1.63
C ILE A 501 -11.79 -15.94 -2.32
N LEU A 502 -12.37 -16.86 -1.55
CA LEU A 502 -13.11 -18.01 -2.10
C LEU A 502 -14.24 -17.58 -3.05
N ARG A 503 -15.03 -16.59 -2.66
CA ARG A 503 -16.10 -16.06 -3.52
C ARG A 503 -15.56 -15.43 -4.81
N TYR A 504 -14.38 -14.82 -4.76
CA TYR A 504 -13.75 -14.28 -5.97
C TYR A 504 -13.13 -15.40 -6.83
N ASP A 505 -12.64 -16.49 -6.21
CA ASP A 505 -12.19 -17.67 -6.94
C ASP A 505 -13.35 -18.31 -7.71
N GLU A 506 -14.54 -18.40 -7.12
CA GLU A 506 -15.77 -18.83 -7.81
C GLU A 506 -16.05 -17.93 -9.03
N TYR A 507 -16.02 -16.60 -8.85
CA TYR A 507 -16.21 -15.67 -9.97
C TYR A 507 -15.13 -15.79 -11.05
N LEU A 508 -13.88 -16.10 -10.68
CA LEU A 508 -12.78 -16.35 -11.62
C LEU A 508 -13.07 -17.59 -12.47
N MET A 509 -13.59 -18.65 -11.85
CA MET A 509 -13.97 -19.87 -12.54
C MET A 509 -15.11 -19.64 -13.52
N ASP A 510 -16.19 -18.98 -13.08
CA ASP A 510 -17.34 -18.68 -13.94
C ASP A 510 -16.92 -17.80 -15.12
N SER A 511 -16.14 -16.75 -14.84
CA SER A 511 -15.60 -15.86 -15.89
C SER A 511 -14.68 -16.58 -16.87
N THR A 512 -13.92 -17.56 -16.40
CA THR A 512 -13.04 -18.37 -17.24
C THR A 512 -13.84 -19.33 -18.11
N ARG A 513 -14.85 -20.01 -17.54
CA ARG A 513 -15.78 -20.87 -18.27
C ARG A 513 -16.48 -20.10 -19.39
N ASP A 514 -17.00 -18.92 -19.08
CA ASP A 514 -17.63 -18.02 -20.04
C ASP A 514 -16.69 -17.62 -21.18
N TYR A 515 -15.45 -17.22 -20.84
CA TYR A 515 -14.46 -16.84 -21.84
C TYR A 515 -14.08 -18.00 -22.78
N LEU A 516 -13.92 -19.21 -22.24
CA LEU A 516 -13.63 -20.41 -23.03
C LEU A 516 -14.80 -20.79 -23.95
N ASN A 517 -16.04 -20.54 -23.49
CA ASN A 517 -17.26 -20.69 -24.27
C ASN A 517 -17.54 -19.51 -25.22
N LYS A 518 -16.62 -18.55 -25.31
CA LYS A 518 -16.73 -17.32 -26.13
C LYS A 518 -17.93 -16.43 -25.79
N SER A 519 -18.51 -16.55 -24.59
CA SER A 519 -19.65 -15.75 -24.17
C SER A 519 -19.26 -14.36 -23.62
N ASN A 520 -18.05 -14.22 -23.07
CA ASN A 520 -17.53 -12.97 -22.52
C ASN A 520 -16.06 -12.74 -22.90
N GLY A 521 -15.58 -11.49 -22.77
CA GLY A 521 -14.18 -11.13 -23.02
C GLY A 521 -13.25 -11.39 -21.83
N ALA A 522 -11.94 -11.52 -22.10
CA ALA A 522 -10.89 -11.82 -21.12
C ALA A 522 -10.67 -10.77 -20.01
N ASN A 523 -11.33 -9.61 -20.08
CA ASN A 523 -11.11 -8.51 -19.13
C ASN A 523 -11.56 -8.86 -17.70
N SER A 524 -12.64 -9.63 -17.55
CA SER A 524 -13.11 -10.12 -16.25
C SER A 524 -12.05 -10.97 -15.54
N ILE A 525 -11.43 -11.89 -16.27
CA ILE A 525 -10.36 -12.76 -15.76
C ILE A 525 -9.16 -11.92 -15.31
N ARG A 526 -8.71 -10.95 -16.14
CA ARG A 526 -7.59 -10.06 -15.78
C ARG A 526 -7.86 -9.29 -14.50
N ASP A 527 -9.08 -8.76 -14.37
CA ASP A 527 -9.49 -7.97 -13.22
C ASP A 527 -9.57 -8.82 -11.95
N LEU A 528 -10.13 -10.04 -12.06
CA LEU A 528 -10.25 -10.99 -10.95
C LEU A 528 -8.89 -11.52 -10.49
N VAL A 529 -8.00 -11.89 -11.41
CA VAL A 529 -6.62 -12.30 -11.07
C VAL A 529 -5.93 -11.20 -10.27
N ILE A 530 -5.99 -9.93 -10.72
CA ILE A 530 -5.40 -8.82 -9.97
C ILE A 530 -6.02 -8.71 -8.57
N HIS A 531 -7.34 -8.76 -8.45
CA HIS A 531 -8.02 -8.60 -7.17
C HIS A 531 -7.71 -9.74 -6.19
N ILE A 532 -7.76 -10.99 -6.64
CA ILE A 532 -7.50 -12.16 -5.80
C ILE A 532 -6.05 -12.11 -5.32
N THR A 533 -5.07 -11.92 -6.21
CA THR A 533 -3.65 -11.82 -5.82
C THR A 533 -3.42 -10.74 -4.77
N LEU A 534 -4.10 -9.58 -4.87
CA LEU A 534 -3.98 -8.53 -3.86
C LEU A 534 -4.67 -8.86 -2.53
N LEU A 535 -5.80 -9.57 -2.57
CA LEU A 535 -6.46 -10.06 -1.36
C LEU A 535 -5.61 -11.11 -0.65
N THR A 536 -4.99 -12.00 -1.41
CA THR A 536 -4.09 -13.05 -0.94
C THR A 536 -2.80 -12.46 -0.37
N GLN A 537 -2.21 -11.46 -1.03
CA GLN A 537 -1.09 -10.70 -0.47
C GLN A 537 -1.48 -10.02 0.86
N LYS A 538 -2.68 -9.43 0.93
CA LYS A 538 -3.18 -8.79 2.13
C LYS A 538 -3.44 -9.81 3.26
N LEU A 539 -3.90 -11.01 2.93
CA LEU A 539 -4.07 -12.12 3.87
C LEU A 539 -2.72 -12.58 4.41
N TYR A 540 -1.73 -12.78 3.53
CA TYR A 540 -0.35 -13.10 3.91
C TYR A 540 0.22 -12.10 4.93
N LEU A 541 0.12 -10.80 4.62
CA LEU A 541 0.65 -9.75 5.49
C LEU A 541 -0.01 -9.74 6.88
N ARG A 542 -1.30 -10.09 6.95
CA ARG A 542 -2.02 -10.22 8.23
C ARG A 542 -1.62 -11.49 8.96
N ASN A 543 -1.42 -12.58 8.24
CA ASN A 543 -1.01 -13.83 8.84
C ASN A 543 0.40 -13.76 9.44
N MET A 544 1.29 -12.90 8.93
CA MET A 544 2.57 -12.61 9.61
C MET A 544 2.41 -12.05 11.03
N GLN A 545 1.28 -11.40 11.33
CA GLN A 545 0.97 -10.93 12.69
C GLN A 545 0.21 -11.98 13.51
N TYR A 546 -0.63 -12.80 12.86
CA TYR A 546 -1.49 -13.79 13.53
C TYR A 546 -0.79 -15.13 13.80
N GLY A 547 0.06 -15.59 12.87
CA GLY A 547 0.92 -16.77 13.02
C GLY A 547 0.22 -18.12 12.82
N ASP A 548 -0.71 -18.24 11.88
CA ASP A 548 -1.46 -19.49 11.63
C ASP A 548 -0.94 -20.23 10.38
N GLU A 549 -0.41 -21.44 10.57
CA GLU A 549 0.14 -22.26 9.48
C GLU A 549 -0.90 -22.64 8.43
N LYS A 550 -2.17 -22.85 8.81
CA LYS A 550 -3.24 -23.21 7.85
C LYS A 550 -3.53 -22.06 6.90
N ILE A 551 -3.49 -20.83 7.41
CA ILE A 551 -3.66 -19.62 6.59
C ILE A 551 -2.46 -19.43 5.66
N GLU A 552 -1.24 -19.77 6.10
CA GLU A 552 -0.06 -19.73 5.23
C GLU A 552 -0.19 -20.73 4.08
N GLN A 553 -0.61 -21.96 4.37
CA GLN A 553 -0.87 -22.98 3.34
C GLN A 553 -1.98 -22.56 2.37
N PHE A 554 -3.06 -21.95 2.88
CA PHE A 554 -4.13 -21.41 2.06
C PHE A 554 -3.65 -20.33 1.09
N VAL A 555 -2.79 -19.40 1.55
CA VAL A 555 -2.21 -18.34 0.73
C VAL A 555 -1.38 -18.92 -0.42
N ASP A 556 -0.49 -19.87 -0.09
CA ASP A 556 0.38 -20.52 -1.08
C ASP A 556 -0.44 -21.26 -2.13
N LEU A 557 -1.44 -22.03 -1.67
CA LEU A 557 -2.34 -22.78 -2.53
C LEU A 557 -3.12 -21.83 -3.44
N ASN A 558 -3.83 -20.84 -2.89
CA ASN A 558 -4.66 -19.91 -3.66
C ASN A 558 -3.85 -19.16 -4.73
N ASN A 559 -2.65 -18.68 -4.39
CA ASN A 559 -1.78 -18.02 -5.37
C ASN A 559 -1.42 -18.95 -6.54
N GLU A 560 -1.12 -20.23 -6.26
CA GLU A 560 -0.88 -21.22 -7.30
C GLU A 560 -2.09 -21.40 -8.24
N ILE A 561 -3.31 -21.46 -7.71
CA ILE A 561 -4.55 -21.61 -8.50
C ILE A 561 -4.71 -20.44 -9.47
N VAL A 562 -4.69 -19.23 -8.91
CA VAL A 562 -5.02 -17.99 -9.63
C VAL A 562 -4.04 -17.79 -10.79
N VAL A 563 -2.76 -18.09 -10.55
CA VAL A 563 -1.72 -17.99 -11.57
C VAL A 563 -1.88 -19.07 -12.63
N ARG A 564 -2.14 -20.33 -12.25
CA ARG A 564 -2.37 -21.42 -13.21
C ARG A 564 -3.56 -21.13 -14.13
N ILE A 565 -4.70 -20.73 -13.56
CA ILE A 565 -5.91 -20.36 -14.32
C ILE A 565 -5.62 -19.14 -15.20
N GLY A 566 -5.08 -18.08 -14.61
CA GLY A 566 -4.76 -16.84 -15.33
C GLY A 566 -3.81 -17.08 -16.50
N TYR A 567 -2.75 -17.87 -16.30
CA TYR A 567 -1.80 -18.23 -17.35
C TYR A 567 -2.46 -19.04 -18.47
N LYS A 568 -3.18 -20.12 -18.14
CA LYS A 568 -3.83 -20.98 -19.15
C LYS A 568 -4.89 -20.20 -19.95
N ALA A 569 -5.73 -19.42 -19.29
CA ALA A 569 -6.79 -18.66 -19.94
C ALA A 569 -6.26 -17.46 -20.75
N LEU A 570 -5.31 -16.69 -20.21
CA LEU A 570 -4.89 -15.41 -20.81
C LEU A 570 -3.66 -15.52 -21.71
N ILE A 571 -2.76 -16.46 -21.46
CA ILE A 571 -1.50 -16.61 -22.21
C ILE A 571 -1.57 -17.77 -23.20
N VAL A 572 -2.10 -18.93 -22.79
CA VAL A 572 -2.11 -20.15 -23.62
C VAL A 572 -3.30 -20.18 -24.57
N TYR A 573 -4.54 -20.09 -24.07
CA TYR A 573 -5.75 -20.21 -24.89
C TYR A 573 -5.81 -19.16 -26.01
N GLY A 574 -5.37 -17.93 -25.75
CA GLY A 574 -5.31 -16.88 -26.76
C GLY A 574 -4.33 -17.12 -27.92
N LYS A 575 -3.41 -18.11 -27.79
CA LYS A 575 -2.37 -18.43 -28.78
C LYS A 575 -2.52 -19.83 -29.39
N ARG A 576 -3.16 -20.78 -28.70
CA ARG A 576 -3.43 -22.15 -29.17
C ARG A 576 -4.82 -22.59 -28.68
N TYR A 577 -5.79 -22.69 -29.57
CA TYR A 577 -7.10 -23.25 -29.26
C TYR A 577 -6.95 -24.74 -28.91
N ASN A 578 -7.40 -25.18 -27.74
CA ASN A 578 -7.34 -26.58 -27.35
C ASN A 578 -8.48 -26.91 -26.36
N GLU A 579 -9.43 -27.75 -26.77
CA GLU A 579 -10.59 -28.17 -25.95
C GLU A 579 -10.16 -28.83 -24.62
N ASN A 580 -8.96 -29.39 -24.57
CA ASN A 580 -8.35 -29.96 -23.36
C ASN A 580 -8.14 -28.94 -22.21
N ILE A 581 -8.13 -27.63 -22.49
CA ILE A 581 -7.94 -26.60 -21.46
C ILE A 581 -9.15 -26.51 -20.53
N PHE A 582 -10.35 -26.75 -21.03
CA PHE A 582 -11.57 -26.70 -20.21
C PHE A 582 -11.58 -27.79 -19.13
N LYS A 583 -11.33 -29.04 -19.54
CA LYS A 583 -11.25 -30.19 -18.63
C LYS A 583 -10.11 -30.02 -17.62
N TYR A 584 -8.97 -29.47 -18.05
CA TYR A 584 -7.86 -29.17 -17.16
C TYR A 584 -8.23 -28.15 -16.07
N ILE A 585 -8.88 -27.04 -16.44
CA ILE A 585 -9.27 -25.99 -15.49
C ILE A 585 -10.36 -26.48 -14.53
N SER A 586 -11.33 -27.26 -15.01
CA SER A 586 -12.38 -27.85 -14.16
C SER A 586 -11.80 -28.83 -13.13
N ASN A 587 -10.94 -29.77 -13.57
CA ASN A 587 -10.31 -30.74 -12.68
C ASN A 587 -9.40 -30.07 -11.64
N LEU A 588 -8.64 -29.05 -12.06
CA LEU A 588 -7.79 -28.29 -11.15
C LEU A 588 -8.64 -27.71 -10.02
N TYR A 589 -9.75 -27.07 -10.35
CA TYR A 589 -10.62 -26.42 -9.38
C TYR A 589 -11.32 -27.39 -8.43
N GLU A 590 -11.79 -28.55 -8.91
CA GLU A 590 -12.40 -29.58 -8.06
C GLU A 590 -11.40 -30.13 -7.03
N GLU A 591 -10.19 -30.49 -7.48
CA GLU A 591 -9.10 -30.94 -6.60
C GLU A 591 -8.75 -29.87 -5.54
N LEU A 592 -8.86 -28.60 -5.91
CA LEU A 592 -8.58 -27.47 -5.04
C LEU A 592 -9.70 -27.18 -4.04
N GLN A 593 -10.97 -27.26 -4.44
CA GLN A 593 -12.10 -27.14 -3.53
C GLN A 593 -12.03 -28.19 -2.43
N GLU A 594 -11.61 -29.42 -2.76
CA GLU A 594 -11.37 -30.46 -1.77
C GLU A 594 -10.21 -30.13 -0.83
N ARG A 595 -9.06 -29.69 -1.36
CA ARG A 595 -7.90 -29.30 -0.54
C ARG A 595 -8.18 -28.09 0.35
N ILE A 596 -8.93 -27.11 -0.16
CA ILE A 596 -9.33 -25.91 0.60
C ILE A 596 -10.31 -26.27 1.71
N LYS A 597 -11.30 -27.15 1.46
CA LYS A 597 -12.21 -27.65 2.49
C LYS A 597 -11.49 -28.42 3.61
N GLY A 598 -10.33 -29.01 3.34
CA GLY A 598 -9.49 -29.63 4.37
C GLY A 598 -8.69 -28.63 5.22
N LEU A 599 -8.49 -27.40 4.74
CA LEU A 599 -7.66 -26.38 5.40
C LEU A 599 -8.47 -25.39 6.25
N ILE A 600 -9.70 -25.09 5.84
CA ILE A 600 -10.65 -24.20 6.54
C ILE A 600 -11.43 -25.01 7.57
#